data_AF-A0A180EWC0-F1
#
_entry.id   AF-A0A180EWC0-F1
#
_cell.length_a   1.000
_cell.length_b   1.000
_cell.length_c   1.000
_cell.angle_alpha   90.00
_cell.angle_beta   90.00
_cell.angle_gamma   90.00
#
_symmetry.space_group_name_H-M   'P 1'
#
loop_
_entity.id
_entity.type
_entity.pdbx_description
1 polymer ?
#
loop_
_entity_poly.entity_id
_entity_poly.type
_entity_poly.pdbx_seq_one_letter_code
_entity_poly.pdbx_strand_id
1 'polypeptide(L)'
;MHYRTTAEMLDEFAFLKDQDYINEIVIQNTYAFTDAIANDIKPLKHGLHTPNIPEVDEKLTKLVYAEAHKIYGDVLPAKIEERLVRELRSITGNKYSVIY
;
A
#
# COMPACT_ATOMS: atom_id res chain seq x y z
N MET A 1 13.72 5.41 -31.06
CA MET A 1 13.74 4.13 -30.33
C MET A 1 12.31 3.64 -30.19
N HIS A 2 12.08 2.33 -30.35
CA HIS A 2 10.80 1.67 -30.13
C HIS A 2 11.04 0.27 -29.53
N TYR A 3 9.99 -0.38 -29.02
CA TYR A 3 10.08 -1.76 -28.55
C TYR A 3 10.15 -2.72 -29.72
N ARG A 4 11.26 -3.44 -29.82
CA ARG A 4 11.49 -4.45 -30.85
C ARG A 4 10.91 -5.78 -30.44
N THR A 5 10.38 -6.48 -31.44
CA THR A 5 10.06 -7.90 -31.35
C THR A 5 11.34 -8.74 -31.27
N THR A 6 11.22 -9.98 -30.80
CA THR A 6 12.35 -10.92 -30.80
C THR A 6 12.90 -11.14 -32.21
N ALA A 7 12.05 -11.19 -33.23
CA ALA A 7 12.48 -11.34 -34.62
C ALA A 7 13.33 -10.16 -35.09
N GLU A 8 12.88 -8.93 -34.84
CA GLU A 8 13.65 -7.72 -35.18
C GLU A 8 15.00 -7.67 -34.43
N MET A 9 15.04 -8.12 -33.17
CA MET A 9 16.30 -8.22 -32.42
C MET A 9 17.25 -9.26 -33.03
N LEU A 10 16.76 -10.44 -33.42
CA LEU A 10 17.59 -11.45 -34.08
C LEU A 10 18.18 -10.92 -35.40
N ASP A 11 17.37 -10.20 -36.19
CA ASP A 11 17.80 -9.59 -37.44
C ASP A 11 18.84 -8.49 -37.21
N GLU A 12 18.69 -7.68 -36.16
CA GLU A 12 19.68 -6.64 -35.80
C GLU A 12 21.04 -7.22 -35.41
N PHE A 13 21.07 -8.43 -34.84
CA PHE A 13 22.31 -9.12 -34.48
C PHE A 13 22.85 -10.05 -35.58
N ALA A 14 22.17 -10.14 -36.73
CA ALA A 14 22.57 -11.01 -37.85
C ALA A 14 24.00 -10.72 -38.38
N PHE A 15 24.53 -9.51 -38.15
CA PHE A 15 25.90 -9.15 -38.53
C PHE A 15 26.98 -9.99 -37.83
N LEU A 16 26.66 -10.64 -36.70
CA LEU A 16 27.57 -11.53 -35.98
C LEU A 16 27.79 -12.88 -36.68
N LYS A 17 26.87 -13.28 -37.57
CA LYS A 17 26.94 -14.51 -38.39
C LYS A 17 27.05 -15.83 -37.60
N ASP A 18 26.77 -15.81 -36.30
CA ASP A 18 26.73 -16.98 -35.43
C ASP A 18 25.32 -17.10 -34.84
N GLN A 19 24.51 -18.01 -35.38
CA GLN A 19 23.11 -18.15 -34.99
C GLN A 19 22.94 -18.65 -33.55
N ASP A 20 23.84 -19.51 -33.09
CA ASP A 20 23.77 -20.05 -31.73
C ASP A 20 24.07 -18.93 -30.72
N TYR A 21 25.12 -18.14 -30.99
CA TYR A 21 25.47 -17.00 -30.15
C TYR A 21 24.39 -15.91 -30.17
N ILE A 22 23.81 -15.60 -31.33
CA ILE A 22 22.70 -14.65 -31.45
C ILE A 22 21.48 -15.13 -30.64
N ASN A 23 21.13 -16.41 -30.72
CA ASN A 23 20.04 -16.98 -29.94
C ASN A 23 20.31 -16.90 -28.42
N GLU A 24 21.55 -17.20 -28.03
CA GLU A 24 21.99 -17.13 -26.64
C GLU A 24 21.79 -15.72 -26.06
N ILE A 25 22.30 -14.68 -26.74
CA ILE A 25 22.26 -13.31 -26.23
C ILE A 25 20.88 -12.65 -26.32
N VAL A 26 20.09 -12.97 -27.35
CA VAL A 26 18.76 -12.34 -27.55
C VAL A 26 17.70 -13.04 -26.71
N ILE A 27 17.75 -14.37 -26.61
CA ILE A 27 16.67 -15.19 -26.05
C ILE A 27 17.10 -15.82 -24.73
N GLN A 28 18.10 -16.71 -24.76
CA GLN A 28 18.40 -17.59 -23.62
C GLN A 28 18.83 -16.78 -22.40
N ASN A 29 19.74 -15.84 -22.57
CA ASN A 29 20.24 -14.99 -21.50
C ASN A 29 19.17 -14.03 -20.98
N THR A 30 18.28 -13.52 -21.85
CA THR A 30 17.15 -12.67 -21.46
C THR A 30 16.16 -13.43 -20.56
N TYR A 31 15.82 -14.67 -20.91
CA TYR A 31 14.96 -15.50 -20.07
C TYR A 31 15.68 -15.92 -18.78
N ALA A 32 16.93 -16.38 -18.85
CA ALA A 32 17.70 -16.75 -17.67
C ALA A 32 17.82 -15.61 -16.65
N PHE A 33 18.00 -14.38 -17.13
CA PHE A 33 17.99 -13.20 -16.28
C PHE A 33 16.61 -12.93 -15.66
N THR A 34 15.55 -13.05 -16.46
CA THR A 34 14.18 -12.82 -15.99
C THR A 34 13.74 -13.87 -14.96
N ASP A 35 14.11 -15.13 -15.17
CA ASP A 35 13.80 -16.25 -14.27
C ASP A 35 14.55 -16.14 -12.93
N ALA A 36 15.68 -15.44 -12.91
CA ALA A 36 16.43 -15.17 -11.68
C ALA A 36 15.78 -14.07 -10.81
N ILE A 37 14.82 -13.31 -11.35
CA ILE A 37 14.12 -12.25 -10.62
C ILE A 37 12.93 -12.85 -9.87
N ALA A 38 12.76 -12.48 -8.60
CA ALA A 38 11.61 -12.92 -7.82
C ALA A 38 10.27 -12.45 -8.43
N ASN A 39 9.32 -13.37 -8.57
CA ASN A 39 8.01 -13.12 -9.18
C ASN A 39 7.07 -12.26 -8.33
N ASP A 40 7.39 -12.05 -7.05
CA ASP A 40 6.52 -11.38 -6.08
C ASP A 40 7.10 -10.06 -5.54
N ILE A 41 7.98 -9.41 -6.32
CA ILE A 41 8.50 -8.09 -5.96
C ILE A 41 7.35 -7.08 -5.91
N LYS A 42 7.09 -6.56 -4.70
CA LYS A 42 6.13 -5.48 -4.47
C LYS A 42 6.91 -4.17 -4.34
N PRO A 43 6.87 -3.27 -5.36
CA PRO A 43 7.65 -2.03 -5.33
C PRO A 43 7.12 -1.05 -4.27
N LEU A 44 5.90 -1.26 -3.79
CA LEU A 44 5.25 -0.45 -2.77
C LEU A 44 4.82 -1.33 -1.60
N LYS A 45 4.91 -0.76 -0.40
CA LYS A 45 4.35 -1.40 0.80
C LYS A 45 2.83 -1.40 0.70
N HIS A 46 2.22 -2.51 1.11
CA HIS A 46 0.77 -2.63 1.22
C HIS A 46 0.33 -2.47 2.68
N GLY A 47 -0.84 -1.88 2.88
CA GLY A 47 -1.45 -1.70 4.19
C GLY A 47 -1.37 -0.26 4.70
N LEU A 48 -2.04 -0.03 5.83
CA LEU A 48 -2.07 1.26 6.51
C LEU A 48 -0.89 1.37 7.47
N HIS A 49 -0.07 2.41 7.30
CA HIS A 49 1.08 2.69 8.18
C HIS A 49 0.81 3.96 8.98
N THR A 50 -0.04 3.85 10.00
CA THR A 50 -0.37 4.98 10.88
C THR A 50 0.81 5.28 11.82
N PRO A 51 1.13 6.56 12.09
CA PRO A 51 2.06 6.92 13.17
C PRO A 51 1.53 6.40 14.52
N ASN A 52 2.41 6.08 15.47
CA ASN A 52 1.99 5.65 16.80
C ASN A 52 2.25 6.79 17.80
N ILE A 53 1.19 7.37 18.34
CA ILE A 53 1.26 8.37 19.41
C ILE A 53 0.72 7.72 20.68
N PRO A 54 1.50 7.65 21.77
CA PRO A 54 1.03 7.09 23.02
C PRO A 54 -0.27 7.75 23.51
N GLU A 55 -1.21 6.94 23.97
CA GLU A 55 -2.47 7.37 24.60
C GLU A 55 -3.41 8.19 23.70
N VAL A 56 -3.19 8.22 22.38
CA VAL A 56 -4.00 9.04 21.48
C VAL A 56 -5.48 8.63 21.45
N ASP A 57 -5.76 7.33 21.50
CA ASP A 57 -7.13 6.79 21.54
C ASP A 57 -7.89 7.24 22.80
N GLU A 58 -7.19 7.22 23.94
CA GLU A 58 -7.76 7.63 25.23
C GLU A 58 -7.99 9.14 25.27
N LYS A 59 -7.03 9.93 24.77
CA LYS A 59 -7.14 11.39 24.68
C LYS A 59 -8.28 11.81 23.78
N LEU A 60 -8.41 11.19 22.60
CA LEU A 60 -9.52 11.44 21.68
C LEU A 60 -10.86 11.13 22.33
N THR A 61 -10.99 9.96 22.95
CA THR A 61 -12.22 9.56 23.65
C THR A 61 -12.59 10.57 24.74
N LYS A 62 -11.64 10.94 25.60
CA LYS A 62 -11.84 11.95 26.65
C LYS A 62 -12.28 13.30 26.09
N LEU A 63 -11.65 13.75 25.01
CA LEU A 63 -11.97 15.04 24.38
C LEU A 63 -13.39 15.03 23.81
N VAL A 64 -13.76 13.97 23.08
CA VAL A 64 -15.08 13.82 22.47
C VAL A 64 -16.18 13.79 23.53
N TYR A 65 -16.01 13.01 24.60
CA TYR A 65 -16.99 12.95 25.69
C TYR A 65 -17.07 14.27 26.48
N ALA A 66 -15.92 14.91 26.76
CA ALA A 66 -15.91 16.21 27.41
C ALA A 66 -16.67 17.27 26.60
N GLU A 67 -16.52 17.25 25.27
CA GLU A 67 -17.24 18.16 24.39
C GLU A 67 -18.73 17.82 24.28
N ALA A 68 -19.07 16.52 24.19
CA ALA A 68 -20.45 16.08 24.20
C ALA A 68 -21.19 16.52 25.48
N HIS A 69 -20.56 16.39 26.65
CA HIS A 69 -21.15 16.83 27.91
C HIS A 69 -21.34 18.36 27.99
N LYS A 70 -20.45 19.16 27.39
CA LYS A 70 -20.64 20.62 27.31
C LYS A 70 -21.85 21.00 26.45
N ILE A 71 -22.08 20.29 25.36
CA ILE A 71 -23.13 20.62 24.38
C ILE A 71 -24.49 20.06 24.83
N TYR A 72 -24.52 18.83 25.33
CA TYR A 72 -25.75 18.08 25.61
C TYR A 72 -26.04 17.91 27.10
N GLY A 73 -25.13 18.33 27.98
CA GLY A 73 -25.24 18.20 29.44
C GLY A 73 -24.61 16.91 30.00
N ASP A 74 -24.61 16.79 31.33
CA ASP A 74 -23.98 15.66 32.03
C ASP A 74 -24.62 14.31 31.67
N VAL A 75 -25.93 14.29 31.42
CA VAL A 75 -26.65 13.09 31.00
C VAL A 75 -26.87 13.14 29.48
N LEU A 76 -26.07 12.37 28.75
CA LEU A 76 -26.15 12.33 27.28
C LEU A 76 -27.44 11.62 26.83
N PRO A 77 -28.19 12.19 25.86
CA PRO A 77 -29.31 11.49 25.25
C PRO A 77 -28.86 10.18 24.61
N ALA A 78 -29.66 9.11 24.72
CA ALA A 78 -29.28 7.77 24.23
C ALA A 78 -28.82 7.75 22.76
N LYS A 79 -29.50 8.50 21.89
CA LYS A 79 -29.13 8.61 20.46
C LYS A 79 -27.73 9.19 20.23
N ILE A 80 -27.29 10.11 21.11
CA ILE A 80 -25.96 10.71 21.05
C ILE A 80 -24.93 9.70 21.56
N GLU A 81 -25.17 9.11 22.73
CA GLU A 81 -24.29 8.10 23.32
C GLU A 81 -24.03 6.93 22.35
N GLU A 82 -25.09 6.36 21.78
CA GLU A 82 -24.98 5.26 20.80
C GLU A 82 -24.13 5.65 19.58
N ARG A 83 -24.22 6.92 19.14
CA ARG A 83 -23.44 7.41 18.01
C ARG A 83 -21.97 7.56 18.37
N LEU A 84 -21.66 8.14 19.53
CA LEU A 84 -20.29 8.31 20.02
C LEU A 84 -19.59 6.96 20.17
N VAL A 85 -20.24 5.99 20.84
CA VAL A 85 -19.71 4.64 21.02
C VAL A 85 -19.40 3.98 19.67
N ARG A 86 -20.33 4.08 18.71
CA ARG A 86 -20.15 3.47 17.39
C ARG A 86 -18.99 4.10 16.61
N GLU A 87 -18.88 5.42 16.60
CA GLU A 87 -17.85 6.13 15.84
C GLU A 87 -16.48 5.98 16.49
N LEU A 88 -16.37 6.18 17.81
CA LEU A 88 -15.10 6.04 18.53
C LEU A 88 -14.53 4.64 18.38
N ARG A 89 -15.37 3.59 18.44
CA ARG A 89 -14.95 2.20 18.18
C ARG A 89 -14.37 2.01 16.78
N SER A 90 -14.97 2.65 15.77
CA SER A 90 -14.48 2.58 14.39
C SER A 90 -13.16 3.34 14.21
N ILE A 91 -13.04 4.53 14.81
CA ILE A 91 -11.86 5.40 14.68
C ILE A 91 -10.65 4.75 15.36
N THR A 92 -10.81 4.31 16.62
CA THR A 92 -9.76 3.64 17.40
C THR A 92 -9.41 2.27 16.84
N GLY A 93 -10.40 1.46 16.47
CA GLY A 93 -10.19 0.12 15.91
C GLY A 93 -9.42 0.14 14.58
N ASN A 94 -9.58 1.18 13.77
CA ASN A 94 -8.87 1.35 12.50
C ASN A 94 -7.64 2.28 12.61
N LYS A 95 -7.23 2.67 13.82
CA LYS A 95 -6.05 3.53 14.08
C LYS A 95 -6.12 4.92 13.43
N TYR A 96 -7.32 5.47 13.23
CA TYR A 96 -7.50 6.82 12.71
C TYR A 96 -7.38 7.91 13.79
N SER A 97 -7.29 7.55 15.07
CA SER A 97 -7.22 8.54 16.16
C SER A 97 -6.02 9.49 16.07
N VAL A 98 -4.98 9.13 15.32
CA VAL A 98 -3.76 9.92 15.17
C VAL A 98 -3.96 11.18 14.32
N ILE A 99 -4.99 11.21 13.48
CA ILE A 99 -5.30 12.34 12.59
C ILE A 99 -6.49 13.19 13.07
N TYR A 100 -7.16 12.78 14.15
CA TYR A 100 -8.27 13.49 14.78
C TYR A 100 -7.81 14.17 16.06
#